data_AF-A0A0D2K823-F1
#
_entry.id   AF-A0A0D2K823-F1
#
_cell.length_a   1.000
_cell.length_b   1.000
_cell.length_c   1.000
_cell.angle_alpha   90.00
_cell.angle_beta   90.00
_cell.angle_gamma   90.00
#
_symmetry.space_group_name_H-M   'P 1'
#
loop_
_entity.id
_entity.type
_entity.pdbx_description
1 polymer ?
#
loop_
_entity_poly.entity_id
_entity_poly.type
_entity_poly.pdbx_seq_one_letter_code
_entity_poly.pdbx_strand_id
1 'polypeptide(L)'
;MLNLLIHRKNLNYLHLDYNFNLKPVKTLTTKERKKSRFGNAFHLCREILRLTKLVVDANVQFRLGNVDAFQLADGLQYIFSHVGQLTGMYRYKYRLMRQIRMCKDLKHLIYYRFNTGPVGKGPGVGVWAPMWRVWLFFLRGIVPLLERWLGNLLARQFEGRQSKGVAKTVTKQRIESHFDLELRAAVMHDILDMMPEGVKQNKAKTILQHLSEAWRCWKANIPWKVPGLPAPVENMILRYVKHKADWWTQVAHYNRERIRRGATVDKTVCRKNLGRLTRLYLKSEQERQHNYLKDGPYVTPEEAVAIYTTTVHWLESRK
;
A
#
# COMPACT_ATOMS: atom_id res chain seq x y z
N MET A 1 -0.24 11.40 32.20
CA MET A 1 -0.47 10.14 31.43
C MET A 1 0.54 9.91 30.30
N LEU A 2 0.64 10.79 29.29
CA LEU A 2 1.54 10.54 28.13
C LEU A 2 3.01 10.38 28.51
N ASN A 3 3.53 11.18 29.46
CA ASN A 3 4.89 11.02 29.99
C ASN A 3 5.13 9.66 30.64
N LEU A 4 4.17 9.17 31.43
CA LEU A 4 4.27 7.83 32.03
C LEU A 4 4.39 6.75 30.95
N LEU A 5 3.69 6.89 29.82
CA LEU A 5 3.82 5.96 28.70
C LEU A 5 5.20 6.04 28.00
N ILE A 6 5.79 7.23 27.90
CA ILE A 6 7.15 7.44 27.36
C ILE A 6 8.17 6.75 28.28
N HIS A 7 8.10 7.02 29.59
CA HIS A 7 8.99 6.42 30.58
C HIS A 7 8.79 4.90 30.70
N ARG A 8 7.55 4.40 30.67
CA ARG A 8 7.25 2.95 30.67
C ARG A 8 7.84 2.21 29.48
N LYS A 9 8.05 2.90 28.35
CA LYS A 9 8.74 2.36 27.17
C LYS A 9 10.27 2.53 27.19
N ASN A 10 10.82 3.08 28.27
CA ASN A 10 12.23 3.39 28.45
C ASN A 10 12.76 4.26 27.29
N LEU A 11 12.06 5.37 27.03
CA LEU A 11 12.38 6.34 25.98
C LEU A 11 12.93 7.65 26.57
N ASN A 12 13.98 7.56 27.39
CA ASN A 12 14.55 8.70 28.12
C ASN A 12 15.17 9.78 27.21
N TYR A 13 15.39 9.45 25.94
CA TYR A 13 15.88 10.35 24.90
C TYR A 13 14.76 11.15 24.22
N LEU A 14 13.52 11.04 24.70
CA LEU A 14 12.38 11.86 24.29
C LEU A 14 11.88 12.72 25.45
N HIS A 15 11.58 13.98 25.15
CA HIS A 15 10.95 14.91 26.06
C HIS A 15 9.62 15.39 25.46
N LEU A 16 8.56 15.34 26.27
CA LEU A 16 7.28 15.95 25.96
C LEU A 16 7.17 17.23 26.78
N ASP A 17 7.20 18.38 26.10
CA ASP A 17 7.02 19.65 26.79
C ASP A 17 5.58 19.87 27.26
N TYR A 18 5.36 20.89 28.09
CA TYR A 18 4.05 21.21 28.64
C TYR A 18 3.03 21.60 27.57
N ASN A 19 3.47 22.08 26.40
CA ASN A 19 2.63 22.39 25.23
C ASN A 19 2.48 21.19 24.28
N PHE A 20 2.75 19.99 24.81
CA PHE A 20 2.60 18.72 24.15
C PHE A 20 3.49 18.55 22.91
N ASN A 21 4.59 19.28 22.72
CA ASN A 21 5.56 18.95 21.68
C ASN A 21 6.43 17.78 22.11
N LEU A 22 6.48 16.73 21.29
CA LEU A 22 7.40 15.62 21.49
C LEU A 22 8.71 15.89 20.74
N LYS A 23 9.80 16.08 21.47
CA LYS A 23 11.12 16.42 20.92
C LYS A 23 12.16 15.39 21.37
N PRO A 24 13.14 15.05 20.51
CA PRO A 24 14.30 14.29 20.95
C PRO A 24 15.24 15.21 21.77
N VAL A 25 15.82 14.68 22.84
CA VAL A 25 16.79 15.41 23.69
C VAL A 25 18.18 15.47 23.04
N LYS A 26 18.47 14.49 22.17
CA LYS A 26 19.72 14.35 21.41
C LYS A 26 19.43 13.82 20.01
N THR A 27 20.41 13.85 19.12
CA THR A 27 20.33 13.14 17.84
C THR A 27 20.18 11.64 18.08
N LEU A 28 19.12 11.04 17.52
CA LEU A 28 18.79 9.64 17.75
C LEU A 28 19.52 8.71 16.78
N THR A 29 20.05 7.62 17.32
CA THR A 29 20.53 6.50 16.50
C THR A 29 19.37 5.84 15.74
N THR A 30 19.68 5.08 14.69
CA THR A 30 18.66 4.32 13.94
C THR A 30 17.87 3.35 14.84
N LYS A 31 18.50 2.75 15.86
CA LYS A 31 17.86 1.84 16.82
C LYS A 31 16.88 2.60 17.71
N GLU A 32 17.31 3.71 18.29
CA GLU A 32 16.48 4.59 19.13
C GLU A 32 15.27 5.12 18.35
N ARG A 33 15.49 5.60 17.11
CA ARG A 33 14.43 6.11 16.22
C ARG A 33 13.40 5.05 15.86
N LYS A 34 13.82 3.81 15.58
CA LYS A 34 12.89 2.71 15.32
C LYS A 34 12.08 2.35 16.57
N LYS A 35 12.72 2.33 17.74
CA LYS A 35 12.09 2.00 19.03
C LYS A 35 11.08 3.07 19.48
N SER A 36 11.38 4.34 19.26
CA SER A 36 10.57 5.47 19.73
C SER A 36 9.47 5.92 18.76
N ARG A 37 9.31 5.24 17.62
CA ARG A 37 8.29 5.58 16.62
C ARG A 37 6.89 5.28 17.15
N PHE A 38 6.24 6.30 17.70
CA PHE A 38 4.83 6.24 18.09
C PHE A 38 3.90 6.22 16.87
N GLY A 39 2.74 5.60 17.04
CA GLY A 39 1.68 5.54 16.03
C GLY A 39 0.64 6.65 16.17
N ASN A 40 -0.37 6.61 15.30
CA ASN A 40 -1.43 7.64 15.26
C ASN A 40 -2.20 7.77 16.58
N ALA A 41 -2.40 6.69 17.34
CA ALA A 41 -3.11 6.72 18.62
C ALA A 41 -2.50 7.73 19.61
N PHE A 42 -1.19 7.62 19.84
CA PHE A 42 -0.46 8.50 20.74
C PHE A 42 -0.44 9.94 20.23
N HIS A 43 -0.09 10.14 18.95
CA HIS A 43 0.04 11.48 18.40
C HIS A 43 -1.28 12.22 18.24
N LEU A 44 -2.37 11.53 17.87
CA LEU A 44 -3.69 12.14 17.78
C LEU A 44 -4.21 12.55 19.16
N CYS A 45 -4.05 11.69 20.18
CA CYS A 45 -4.38 12.03 21.56
C CYS A 45 -3.57 13.24 22.06
N ARG A 46 -2.25 13.25 21.81
CA ARG A 46 -1.36 14.38 22.14
C ARG A 46 -1.82 15.70 21.51
N GLU A 47 -2.21 15.70 20.24
CA GLU A 47 -2.66 16.91 19.55
C GLU A 47 -4.06 17.37 19.98
N ILE A 48 -4.95 16.45 20.39
CA ILE A 48 -6.23 16.82 21.03
C ILE A 48 -5.97 17.49 22.37
N LEU A 49 -5.09 16.93 23.20
CA LEU A 49 -4.70 17.54 24.46
C LEU A 49 -4.03 18.91 24.27
N ARG A 50 -3.25 19.10 23.20
CA ARG A 50 -2.75 20.42 22.81
C ARG A 50 -3.87 21.40 22.52
N LEU A 51 -4.87 21.02 21.72
CA LEU A 51 -6.02 21.90 21.44
C LEU A 51 -6.75 22.27 22.72
N THR A 52 -7.02 21.29 23.60
CA THR A 52 -7.64 21.53 24.90
C THR A 52 -6.80 22.48 25.75
N LYS A 53 -5.48 22.28 25.79
CA LYS A 53 -4.57 23.16 26.53
C LYS A 53 -4.62 24.60 26.02
N LEU A 54 -4.60 24.83 24.71
CA LEU A 54 -4.71 26.17 24.13
C LEU A 54 -5.99 26.89 24.57
N VAL A 55 -7.12 26.18 24.56
CA VAL A 55 -8.42 26.72 25.00
C VAL A 55 -8.39 27.04 26.51
N VAL A 56 -7.84 26.14 27.33
CA VAL A 56 -7.76 26.33 28.79
C VAL A 56 -6.80 27.47 29.14
N ASP A 57 -5.61 27.53 28.53
CA ASP A 57 -4.62 28.57 28.77
C ASP A 57 -5.20 29.96 28.43
N ALA A 58 -5.97 30.09 27.34
CA ALA A 58 -6.65 31.35 27.01
C ALA A 58 -7.61 31.79 28.13
N ASN A 59 -8.39 30.86 28.69
CA ASN A 59 -9.26 31.13 29.84
C ASN A 59 -8.45 31.46 31.09
N VAL A 60 -7.32 30.81 31.34
CA VAL A 60 -6.45 31.11 32.48
C VAL A 60 -5.89 32.53 32.38
N GLN A 61 -5.42 32.96 31.20
CA GLN A 61 -4.91 34.32 31.00
C GLN A 61 -5.98 35.39 31.26
N PHE A 62 -7.21 35.14 30.82
CA PHE A 62 -8.34 36.00 31.15
C PHE A 62 -8.61 36.05 32.66
N ARG A 63 -8.62 34.90 33.34
CA ARG A 63 -8.90 34.81 34.79
C ARG A 63 -7.79 35.38 35.66
N LEU A 64 -6.56 35.42 35.17
CA LEU A 64 -5.42 36.11 35.81
C LEU A 64 -5.46 37.64 35.61
N GLY A 65 -6.37 38.15 34.79
CA GLY A 65 -6.48 39.59 34.49
C GLY A 65 -5.46 40.10 33.47
N ASN A 66 -4.75 39.21 32.77
CA ASN A 66 -3.74 39.59 31.77
C ASN A 66 -4.35 39.97 30.42
N VAL A 67 -5.61 39.59 30.17
CA VAL A 67 -6.31 39.70 28.89
C VAL A 67 -7.76 40.07 29.17
N ASP A 68 -8.36 40.91 28.33
CA ASP A 68 -9.77 41.30 28.47
C ASP A 68 -10.76 40.23 27.95
N ALA A 69 -12.06 40.44 28.20
CA ALA A 69 -13.11 39.50 27.78
C ALA A 69 -13.29 39.41 26.26
N PHE A 70 -13.06 40.49 25.53
CA PHE A 70 -13.21 40.55 24.07
C PHE A 70 -12.04 39.85 23.36
N GLN A 71 -10.83 40.04 23.86
CA GLN A 71 -9.61 39.35 23.48
C GLN A 71 -9.69 37.85 23.77
N LEU A 72 -10.30 37.44 24.90
CA LEU A 72 -10.61 36.03 25.13
C LEU A 72 -11.53 35.47 24.03
N ALA A 73 -12.63 36.17 23.72
CA ALA A 73 -13.58 35.72 22.71
C ALA A 73 -12.96 35.64 21.31
N ASP A 74 -12.16 36.65 20.91
CA ASP A 74 -11.40 36.64 19.66
C ASP A 74 -10.32 35.54 19.65
N GLY A 75 -9.65 35.32 20.78
CA GLY A 75 -8.69 34.23 20.95
C GLY A 75 -9.31 32.85 20.76
N LEU A 76 -10.49 32.60 21.35
CA LEU A 76 -11.25 31.36 21.15
C LEU A 76 -11.70 31.21 19.69
N GLN A 77 -12.16 32.30 19.05
CA GLN A 77 -12.49 32.29 17.63
C GLN A 77 -11.28 31.90 16.79
N TYR A 78 -10.12 32.50 17.08
CA TYR A 78 -8.88 32.23 16.39
C TYR A 78 -8.45 30.76 16.56
N ILE A 79 -8.50 30.24 17.79
CA ILE A 79 -8.15 28.85 18.09
C ILE A 79 -9.01 27.88 17.26
N PHE A 80 -10.34 28.01 17.31
CA PHE A 80 -11.24 27.08 16.63
C PHE A 80 -11.26 27.23 15.11
N SER A 81 -10.90 28.40 14.58
CA SER A 81 -10.76 28.62 13.14
C SER A 81 -9.39 28.19 12.58
N HIS A 82 -8.35 28.15 13.41
CA HIS A 82 -6.96 27.85 13.00
C HIS A 82 -6.37 26.59 13.65
N VAL A 83 -7.20 25.61 14.02
CA VAL A 83 -6.74 24.33 14.58
C VAL A 83 -5.69 23.63 13.70
N GLY A 84 -5.82 23.73 12.37
CA GLY A 84 -4.84 23.16 11.44
C GLY A 84 -3.46 23.83 11.46
N GLN A 85 -3.36 25.06 11.97
CA GLN A 85 -2.12 25.81 12.11
C GLN A 85 -1.55 25.67 13.52
N LEU A 86 -2.40 25.78 14.54
CA LEU A 86 -2.00 25.71 15.95
C LEU A 86 -1.71 24.29 16.45
N THR A 87 -2.30 23.29 15.78
CA THR A 87 -2.06 21.87 16.05
C THR A 87 -1.57 21.15 14.79
N GLY A 88 -1.23 19.87 14.94
CA GLY A 88 -0.84 18.97 13.87
C GLY A 88 -1.82 17.82 13.63
N MET A 89 -3.07 17.89 14.13
CA MET A 89 -4.00 16.74 14.11
C MET A 89 -4.21 16.11 12.73
N TYR A 90 -4.24 16.93 11.67
CA TYR A 90 -4.43 16.46 10.29
C TYR A 90 -3.33 15.49 9.81
N ARG A 91 -2.13 15.55 10.39
CA ARG A 91 -1.01 14.64 10.05
C ARG A 91 -1.27 13.22 10.53
N TYR A 92 -2.01 13.07 11.63
CA TYR A 92 -2.29 11.78 12.26
C TYR A 92 -3.70 11.25 11.95
N LYS A 93 -4.59 12.12 11.46
CA LYS A 93 -5.88 11.75 10.85
C LYS A 93 -6.31 12.77 9.80
N TYR A 94 -6.01 12.50 8.53
CA TYR A 94 -6.23 13.45 7.44
C TYR A 94 -7.71 13.80 7.17
N ARG A 95 -8.65 12.91 7.49
CA ARG A 95 -10.11 13.19 7.34
C ARG A 95 -10.56 14.44 8.14
N LEU A 96 -9.78 14.87 9.14
CA LEU A 96 -9.98 16.12 9.89
C LEU A 96 -9.92 17.39 9.01
N MET A 97 -9.36 17.30 7.79
CA MET A 97 -9.44 18.37 6.79
C MET A 97 -10.88 18.77 6.45
N ARG A 98 -11.87 17.88 6.68
CA ARG A 98 -13.29 18.23 6.56
C ARG A 98 -13.68 19.32 7.57
N GLN A 99 -13.31 19.16 8.84
CA GLN A 99 -13.61 20.13 9.89
C GLN A 99 -12.82 21.43 9.70
N ILE A 100 -11.54 21.34 9.34
CA ILE A 100 -10.72 22.54 9.08
C ILE A 100 -11.35 23.40 7.97
N ARG A 101 -11.78 22.79 6.86
CA ARG A 101 -12.45 23.52 5.77
C ARG A 101 -13.74 24.15 6.23
N MET A 102 -14.60 23.39 6.93
CA MET A 102 -15.85 23.91 7.49
C MET A 102 -15.64 25.11 8.43
N CYS A 103 -14.62 25.07 9.30
CA CYS A 103 -14.31 26.21 10.17
C CYS A 103 -13.80 27.43 9.40
N LYS A 104 -13.10 27.24 8.28
CA LYS A 104 -12.72 28.35 7.39
C LYS A 104 -13.94 28.93 6.69
N ASP A 105 -14.85 28.10 6.20
CA ASP A 105 -16.09 28.55 5.57
C ASP A 105 -16.95 29.36 6.56
N LEU A 106 -17.09 28.87 7.79
CA LEU A 106 -17.76 29.59 8.88
C LEU A 106 -17.06 30.91 9.22
N LYS A 107 -15.72 30.93 9.23
CA LYS A 107 -14.94 32.17 9.45
C LYS A 107 -15.26 33.19 8.37
N HIS A 108 -15.24 32.79 7.09
CA HIS A 108 -15.59 33.68 5.98
C HIS A 108 -17.01 34.21 6.13
N LEU A 109 -18.00 33.33 6.34
CA LEU A 109 -19.40 33.71 6.53
C LEU A 109 -19.58 34.74 7.65
N ILE A 110 -19.01 34.48 8.82
CA ILE A 110 -19.11 35.36 9.99
C ILE A 110 -18.43 36.69 9.71
N TYR A 111 -17.21 36.68 9.18
CA TYR A 111 -16.40 37.89 9.01
C TYR A 111 -17.01 38.81 7.96
N TYR A 112 -17.56 38.27 6.87
CA TYR A 112 -18.25 39.06 5.85
C TYR A 112 -19.50 39.76 6.39
N ARG A 113 -20.20 39.16 7.36
CA ARG A 113 -21.37 39.79 7.99
C ARG A 113 -20.99 40.76 9.10
N PHE A 114 -19.96 40.43 9.89
CA PHE A 114 -19.54 41.17 11.07
C PHE A 114 -18.75 42.44 10.70
N ASN A 115 -17.81 42.34 9.75
CA ASN A 115 -16.99 43.47 9.31
C ASN A 115 -17.72 44.28 8.22
N THR A 116 -18.88 44.83 8.57
CA THR A 116 -19.70 45.67 7.69
C THR A 116 -19.98 47.03 8.34
N GLY A 117 -20.19 48.07 7.52
CA GLY A 117 -20.42 49.43 8.02
C GLY A 117 -19.16 50.04 8.66
N PRO A 118 -19.25 50.63 9.87
CA PRO A 118 -18.10 51.24 10.55
C PRO A 118 -17.02 50.24 11.00
N VAL A 119 -17.32 48.93 11.07
CA VAL A 119 -16.39 47.90 11.54
C VAL A 119 -15.45 47.49 10.41
N GLY A 120 -14.17 47.85 10.55
CA GLY A 120 -13.12 47.55 9.58
C GLY A 120 -12.64 46.09 9.57
N LYS A 121 -11.69 45.80 8.68
CA LYS A 121 -10.99 44.50 8.67
C LYS A 121 -9.91 44.48 9.74
N GLY A 122 -10.06 43.62 10.74
CA GLY A 122 -9.08 43.46 11.81
C GLY A 122 -9.37 42.29 12.74
N PRO A 123 -8.51 42.06 13.75
CA PRO A 123 -8.86 41.22 14.90
C PRO A 123 -10.01 41.85 15.71
N GLY A 124 -10.68 41.06 16.55
CA GLY A 124 -11.80 41.52 17.38
C GLY A 124 -13.15 40.83 17.07
N VAL A 125 -13.13 39.70 16.35
CA VAL A 125 -14.35 38.96 16.00
C VAL A 125 -14.52 37.77 16.95
N GLY A 126 -15.26 37.96 18.05
CA GLY A 126 -15.42 36.96 19.11
C GLY A 126 -16.49 35.87 18.90
N VAL A 127 -16.96 35.62 17.67
CA VAL A 127 -18.11 34.71 17.42
C VAL A 127 -17.67 33.25 17.26
N TRP A 128 -17.23 32.62 18.34
CA TRP A 128 -16.58 31.30 18.35
C TRP A 128 -17.52 30.08 18.41
N ALA A 129 -18.78 30.28 18.79
CA ALA A 129 -19.73 29.19 19.02
C ALA A 129 -19.94 28.24 17.82
N PRO A 130 -20.06 28.73 16.56
CA PRO A 130 -20.25 27.83 15.41
C PRO A 130 -19.04 26.89 15.18
N MET A 131 -17.82 27.42 15.25
CA MET A 131 -16.61 26.61 15.08
C MET A 131 -16.39 25.67 16.27
N TRP A 132 -16.71 26.11 17.49
CA TRP A 132 -16.66 25.24 18.68
C TRP A 132 -17.54 24.00 18.52
N ARG A 133 -18.78 24.15 18.02
CA ARG A 133 -19.68 23.03 17.74
C ARG A 133 -19.08 22.04 16.73
N VAL A 134 -18.40 22.51 15.68
CA VAL A 134 -17.71 21.64 14.71
C VAL A 134 -16.70 20.73 15.41
N TRP A 135 -15.92 21.29 16.35
CA TRP A 135 -14.93 20.52 17.10
C TRP A 135 -15.55 19.58 18.13
N LEU A 136 -16.65 19.96 18.78
CA LEU A 136 -17.40 19.05 19.64
C LEU A 136 -17.97 17.84 18.88
N PHE A 137 -18.56 18.06 17.71
CA PHE A 137 -19.06 16.94 16.89
C PHE A 137 -17.93 16.07 16.35
N PHE A 138 -16.76 16.65 16.08
CA PHE A 138 -15.56 15.88 15.81
C PHE A 138 -15.17 15.00 17.00
N LEU A 139 -15.16 15.54 18.21
CA LEU A 139 -14.86 14.79 19.43
C LEU A 139 -15.86 13.64 19.65
N ARG A 140 -17.16 13.88 19.47
CA ARG A 140 -18.18 12.83 19.53
C ARG A 140 -17.85 11.63 18.61
N GLY A 141 -17.40 11.90 17.38
CA GLY A 141 -17.06 10.84 16.43
C GLY A 141 -15.68 10.21 16.64
N ILE A 142 -14.74 10.90 17.28
CA ILE A 142 -13.37 10.41 17.46
C ILE A 142 -13.18 9.59 18.74
N VAL A 143 -13.97 9.86 19.78
CA VAL A 143 -13.91 9.17 21.08
C VAL A 143 -13.89 7.63 20.94
N PRO A 144 -14.88 6.96 20.32
CA PRO A 144 -14.87 5.49 20.25
C PRO A 144 -13.69 4.95 19.43
N LEU A 145 -13.22 5.69 18.43
CA LEU A 145 -12.05 5.30 17.65
C LEU A 145 -10.77 5.38 18.49
N LEU A 146 -10.60 6.46 19.25
CA LEU A 146 -9.45 6.67 20.12
C LEU A 146 -9.44 5.73 21.31
N GLU A 147 -10.58 5.45 21.92
CA GLU A 147 -10.72 4.46 23.00
C GLU A 147 -10.22 3.09 22.54
N ARG A 148 -10.70 2.60 21.39
CA ARG A 148 -10.22 1.35 20.81
C ARG A 148 -8.71 1.39 20.51
N TRP A 149 -8.21 2.50 19.96
CA TRP A 149 -6.80 2.62 19.60
C TRP A 149 -5.87 2.69 20.82
N LEU A 150 -6.28 3.42 21.86
CA LEU A 150 -5.55 3.55 23.12
C LEU A 150 -5.67 2.26 23.93
N GLY A 151 -6.83 1.62 23.97
CA GLY A 151 -7.02 0.29 24.56
C GLY A 151 -6.06 -0.73 23.94
N ASN A 152 -6.03 -0.85 22.62
CA ASN A 152 -5.08 -1.72 21.91
C ASN A 152 -3.60 -1.32 22.08
N LEU A 153 -3.32 -0.05 22.37
CA LEU A 153 -1.95 0.42 22.67
C LEU A 153 -1.53 0.00 24.08
N LEU A 154 -2.42 0.15 25.06
CA LEU A 154 -2.19 -0.20 26.45
C LEU A 154 -2.16 -1.71 26.66
N ALA A 155 -3.14 -2.45 26.15
CA ALA A 155 -3.17 -3.92 26.20
C ALA A 155 -1.85 -4.50 25.68
N ARG A 156 -1.40 -4.08 24.49
CA ARG A 156 -0.10 -4.50 23.93
C ARG A 156 1.12 -4.04 24.74
N GLN A 157 1.02 -2.96 25.50
CA GLN A 157 2.11 -2.48 26.35
C GLN A 157 2.22 -3.30 27.64
N PHE A 158 1.11 -3.77 28.18
CA PHE A 158 1.05 -4.51 29.45
C PHE A 158 1.05 -6.03 29.25
N GLU A 159 0.24 -6.55 28.32
CA GLU A 159 0.12 -7.98 27.99
C GLU A 159 1.14 -8.43 26.94
N GLY A 160 1.83 -7.49 26.31
CA GLY A 160 2.77 -7.77 25.23
C GLY A 160 2.10 -8.04 23.88
N ARG A 161 2.90 -8.41 22.88
CA ARG A 161 2.41 -8.72 21.52
C ARG A 161 2.33 -10.23 21.33
N GLN A 162 1.16 -10.72 20.97
CA GLN A 162 1.00 -12.10 20.51
C GLN A 162 1.58 -12.26 19.09
N SER A 163 2.60 -13.11 18.94
CA SER A 163 3.36 -13.26 17.69
C SER A 163 2.63 -14.10 16.62
N LYS A 164 1.81 -15.07 17.05
CA LYS A 164 1.04 -16.00 16.19
C LYS A 164 -0.47 -15.98 16.46
N GLY A 165 -0.99 -14.99 17.19
CA GLY A 165 -2.41 -14.96 17.60
C GLY A 165 -3.40 -14.70 16.47
N VAL A 166 -2.96 -14.13 15.34
CA VAL A 166 -3.83 -13.82 14.20
C VAL A 166 -3.18 -14.28 12.91
N ALA A 167 -3.91 -15.09 12.13
CA ALA A 167 -3.50 -15.51 10.81
C ALA A 167 -3.36 -14.28 9.89
N LYS A 168 -2.21 -14.16 9.21
CA LYS A 168 -1.96 -13.02 8.33
C LYS A 168 -2.71 -13.21 7.01
N THR A 169 -3.63 -12.30 6.71
CA THR A 169 -4.31 -12.25 5.41
C THR A 169 -3.31 -12.08 4.26
N VAL A 170 -3.57 -12.76 3.14
CA VAL A 170 -2.77 -12.66 1.93
C VAL A 170 -3.11 -11.36 1.21
N THR A 171 -2.28 -10.34 1.42
CA THR A 171 -2.40 -9.06 0.73
C THR A 171 -1.62 -9.09 -0.60
N LYS A 172 -1.80 -8.06 -1.44
CA LYS A 172 -1.18 -7.91 -2.77
C LYS A 172 0.29 -8.31 -2.84
N GLN A 173 1.09 -7.99 -1.83
CA GLN A 173 2.53 -8.29 -1.79
C GLN A 173 2.85 -9.78 -1.71
N ARG A 174 1.93 -10.60 -1.19
CA ARG A 174 2.15 -12.02 -0.88
C ARG A 174 1.43 -12.98 -1.82
N ILE A 175 0.67 -12.48 -2.79
CA ILE A 175 -0.15 -13.31 -3.69
C ILE A 175 0.74 -14.33 -4.43
N GLU A 176 1.83 -13.89 -5.07
CA GLU A 176 2.70 -14.79 -5.83
C GLU A 176 3.39 -15.82 -4.92
N SER A 177 3.90 -15.39 -3.76
CA SER A 177 4.57 -16.30 -2.81
C SER A 177 3.61 -17.30 -2.17
N HIS A 178 2.37 -16.89 -1.90
CA HIS A 178 1.35 -17.78 -1.36
C HIS A 178 0.87 -18.77 -2.41
N PHE A 179 0.70 -18.34 -3.67
CA PHE A 179 0.39 -19.26 -4.77
C PHE A 179 1.46 -20.36 -4.90
N ASP A 180 2.75 -19.99 -4.85
CA ASP A 180 3.85 -20.97 -4.89
C ASP A 180 3.87 -21.89 -3.64
N LEU A 181 3.44 -21.39 -2.49
CA LEU A 181 3.33 -22.19 -1.26
C LEU A 181 2.23 -23.25 -1.38
N GLU A 182 1.04 -22.85 -1.81
CA GLU A 182 -0.10 -23.75 -2.00
C GLU A 182 0.17 -24.76 -3.13
N LEU A 183 0.78 -24.33 -4.24
CA LEU A 183 1.17 -25.22 -5.33
C LEU A 183 2.13 -26.31 -4.85
N ARG A 184 3.12 -25.95 -4.03
CA ARG A 184 4.07 -26.92 -3.47
C ARG A 184 3.39 -27.86 -2.49
N ALA A 185 2.44 -27.38 -1.68
CA ALA A 185 1.67 -28.22 -0.78
C ALA A 185 0.79 -29.22 -1.55
N ALA A 186 0.09 -28.77 -2.58
CA ALA A 186 -0.73 -29.64 -3.45
C ALA A 186 0.11 -30.72 -4.14
N VAL A 187 1.25 -30.35 -4.72
CA VAL A 187 2.19 -31.31 -5.33
C VAL A 187 2.71 -32.32 -4.29
N MET A 188 2.99 -31.87 -3.06
CA MET A 188 3.43 -32.77 -1.99
C MET A 188 2.36 -33.79 -1.61
N HIS A 189 1.09 -33.39 -1.57
CA HIS A 189 -0.02 -34.33 -1.34
C HIS A 189 -0.09 -35.38 -2.44
N ASP A 190 -0.11 -34.96 -3.71
CA ASP A 190 -0.15 -35.90 -4.84
C ASP A 190 1.05 -36.85 -4.88
N ILE A 191 2.26 -36.37 -4.52
CA ILE A 191 3.45 -37.24 -4.42
C ILE A 191 3.25 -38.33 -3.36
N LEU A 192 2.69 -37.99 -2.19
CA LEU A 192 2.51 -38.95 -1.10
C LEU A 192 1.48 -40.03 -1.43
N ASP A 193 0.44 -39.67 -2.20
CA ASP A 193 -0.62 -40.57 -2.62
C ASP A 193 -0.18 -41.49 -3.77
N MET A 194 0.67 -41.01 -4.68
CA MET A 194 1.20 -41.80 -5.80
C MET A 194 2.33 -42.77 -5.42
N MET A 195 2.99 -42.56 -4.29
CA MET A 195 4.16 -43.35 -3.88
C MET A 195 3.73 -44.64 -3.17
N PRO A 196 4.23 -45.82 -3.57
CA PRO A 196 3.94 -47.08 -2.89
C PRO A 196 4.48 -47.08 -1.45
N GLU A 197 3.89 -47.92 -0.60
CA GLU A 197 4.30 -48.08 0.80
C GLU A 197 5.79 -48.46 0.89
N GLY A 198 6.56 -47.71 1.68
CA GLY A 198 8.02 -47.90 1.84
C GLY A 198 8.94 -46.89 1.14
N VAL A 199 8.45 -46.06 0.19
CA VAL A 199 9.31 -45.12 -0.59
C VAL A 199 9.08 -43.63 -0.22
N LYS A 200 8.08 -43.34 0.62
CA LYS A 200 7.37 -42.05 0.71
C LYS A 200 8.20 -40.80 1.04
N GLN A 201 9.20 -40.85 1.94
CA GLN A 201 9.79 -39.62 2.49
C GLN A 201 11.06 -39.10 1.78
N ASN A 202 11.89 -39.96 1.20
CA ASN A 202 13.22 -39.55 0.74
C ASN A 202 13.24 -38.86 -0.64
N LYS A 203 12.23 -39.08 -1.50
CA LYS A 203 12.25 -38.58 -2.89
C LYS A 203 11.41 -37.31 -3.13
N ALA A 204 10.56 -36.90 -2.18
CA ALA A 204 9.64 -35.77 -2.37
C ALA A 204 10.37 -34.44 -2.67
N LYS A 205 11.49 -34.19 -1.97
CA LYS A 205 12.31 -32.98 -2.19
C LYS A 205 12.89 -32.92 -3.61
N THR A 206 13.34 -34.05 -4.14
CA THR A 206 13.90 -34.16 -5.50
C THR A 206 12.83 -33.93 -6.55
N ILE A 207 11.63 -34.48 -6.36
CA ILE A 207 10.49 -34.24 -7.27
C ILE A 207 10.13 -32.75 -7.30
N LEU A 208 10.13 -32.06 -6.14
CA LEU A 208 9.90 -30.61 -6.10
C LEU A 208 11.02 -29.78 -6.78
N GLN A 209 12.25 -30.30 -6.84
CA GLN A 209 13.33 -29.69 -7.62
C GLN A 209 13.05 -29.85 -9.12
N HIS A 210 12.64 -31.04 -9.57
CA HIS A 210 12.22 -31.26 -10.94
C HIS A 210 11.03 -30.38 -11.34
N LEU A 211 10.03 -30.19 -10.47
CA LEU A 211 8.93 -29.24 -10.70
C LEU A 211 9.44 -27.81 -10.92
N SER A 212 10.39 -27.38 -10.08
CA SER A 212 10.99 -26.05 -10.18
C SER A 212 11.77 -25.87 -11.48
N GLU A 213 12.48 -26.92 -11.92
CA GLU A 213 13.25 -26.91 -13.16
C GLU A 213 12.34 -26.95 -14.40
N ALA A 214 11.35 -27.82 -14.42
CA ALA A 214 10.35 -27.89 -15.48
C ALA A 214 9.65 -26.53 -15.69
N TRP A 215 9.36 -25.79 -14.61
CA TRP A 215 8.84 -24.43 -14.68
C TRP A 215 9.83 -23.43 -15.31
N ARG A 216 11.14 -23.56 -15.04
CA ARG A 216 12.17 -22.70 -15.66
C ARG A 216 12.32 -23.03 -17.15
N CYS A 217 12.37 -24.32 -17.51
CA CYS A 217 12.40 -24.78 -18.90
C CYS A 217 11.20 -24.24 -19.68
N TRP A 218 9.99 -24.34 -19.10
CA TRP A 218 8.78 -23.77 -19.71
C TRP A 218 8.92 -22.27 -19.98
N LYS A 219 9.42 -21.49 -19.00
CA LYS A 219 9.64 -20.04 -19.17
C LYS A 219 10.73 -19.68 -20.19
N ALA A 220 11.67 -20.58 -20.44
CA ALA A 220 12.77 -20.41 -21.38
C ALA A 220 12.47 -21.00 -22.78
N ASN A 221 11.32 -21.66 -22.93
CA ASN A 221 10.95 -22.45 -24.11
C ASN A 221 11.94 -23.59 -24.44
N ILE A 222 12.53 -24.18 -23.41
CA ILE A 222 13.43 -25.33 -23.57
C ILE A 222 12.60 -26.60 -23.35
N PRO A 223 12.70 -27.61 -24.23
CA PRO A 223 12.04 -28.90 -24.01
C PRO A 223 12.58 -29.55 -22.74
N TRP A 224 11.69 -29.86 -21.80
CA TRP A 224 12.05 -30.53 -20.56
C TRP A 224 11.77 -32.02 -20.69
N LYS A 225 12.83 -32.82 -20.76
CA LYS A 225 12.76 -34.29 -20.73
C LYS A 225 13.86 -34.82 -19.84
N VAL A 226 13.49 -35.60 -18.82
CA VAL A 226 14.44 -36.18 -17.86
C VAL A 226 14.57 -37.68 -18.13
N PRO A 227 15.76 -38.18 -18.50
CA PRO A 227 16.00 -39.61 -18.67
C PRO A 227 15.72 -40.38 -17.38
N GLY A 228 14.97 -41.48 -17.46
CA GLY A 228 14.71 -42.36 -16.32
C GLY A 228 13.71 -41.84 -15.27
N LEU A 229 13.01 -40.73 -15.54
CA LEU A 229 11.94 -40.26 -14.66
C LEU A 229 10.67 -41.12 -14.83
N PRO A 230 10.03 -41.62 -13.75
CA PRO A 230 8.79 -42.38 -13.88
C PRO A 230 7.67 -41.56 -14.54
N ALA A 231 6.98 -42.17 -15.50
CA ALA A 231 5.90 -41.51 -16.25
C ALA A 231 4.80 -40.88 -15.38
N PRO A 232 4.34 -41.49 -14.25
CA PRO A 232 3.36 -40.85 -13.36
C PRO A 232 3.87 -39.53 -12.76
N VAL A 233 5.15 -39.46 -12.40
CA VAL A 233 5.78 -38.26 -11.83
C VAL A 233 5.97 -37.19 -12.90
N GLU A 234 6.39 -37.58 -14.11
CA GLU A 234 6.52 -36.68 -15.26
C GLU A 234 5.17 -36.03 -15.58
N ASN A 235 4.10 -36.82 -15.70
CA ASN A 235 2.74 -36.34 -15.99
C ASN A 235 2.20 -35.41 -14.90
N MET A 236 2.44 -35.74 -13.62
CA MET A 236 2.06 -34.87 -12.51
C MET A 236 2.80 -33.52 -12.59
N ILE A 237 4.12 -33.52 -12.85
CA ILE A 237 4.90 -32.28 -13.02
C ILE A 237 4.34 -31.45 -14.18
N LEU A 238 4.11 -32.06 -15.35
CA LEU A 238 3.58 -31.37 -16.52
C LEU A 238 2.19 -30.77 -16.26
N ARG A 239 1.31 -31.47 -15.54
CA ARG A 239 0.00 -30.96 -15.11
C ARG A 239 0.13 -29.69 -14.27
N TYR A 240 0.98 -29.71 -13.24
CA TYR A 240 1.16 -28.55 -12.36
C TYR A 240 1.92 -27.40 -13.03
N VAL A 241 2.88 -27.69 -13.92
CA VAL A 241 3.56 -26.68 -14.75
C VAL A 241 2.55 -26.00 -15.67
N LYS A 242 1.64 -26.76 -16.30
CA LYS A 242 0.57 -26.20 -17.12
C LYS A 242 -0.38 -25.33 -16.28
N HIS A 243 -0.84 -25.82 -15.13
CA HIS A 243 -1.69 -25.02 -14.23
C HIS A 243 -1.03 -23.69 -13.85
N LYS A 244 0.27 -23.71 -13.51
CA LYS A 244 1.04 -22.50 -13.21
C LYS A 244 1.22 -21.59 -14.42
N ALA A 245 1.43 -22.15 -15.61
CA ALA A 245 1.52 -21.42 -16.87
C ALA A 245 0.23 -20.67 -17.19
N ASP A 246 -0.91 -21.34 -17.03
CA ASP A 246 -2.24 -20.76 -17.28
C ASP A 246 -2.49 -19.57 -16.34
N TRP A 247 -2.26 -19.75 -15.04
CA TRP A 247 -2.32 -18.67 -14.04
C TRP A 247 -1.37 -17.51 -14.40
N TRP A 248 -0.12 -17.81 -14.77
CA TRP A 248 0.89 -16.81 -15.05
C TRP A 248 0.53 -15.95 -16.28
N THR A 249 -0.03 -16.58 -17.31
CA THR A 249 -0.49 -15.94 -18.56
C THR A 249 -1.76 -15.12 -18.34
N GLN A 250 -2.75 -15.65 -17.63
CA GLN A 250 -3.96 -14.90 -17.25
C GLN A 250 -3.63 -13.62 -16.49
N VAL A 251 -2.73 -13.71 -15.50
CA VAL A 251 -2.25 -12.54 -14.74
C VAL A 251 -1.48 -11.56 -15.64
N ALA A 252 -0.76 -12.05 -16.67
CA ALA A 252 -0.10 -11.19 -17.64
C ALA A 252 -1.11 -10.39 -18.48
N HIS A 253 -2.16 -11.05 -19.01
CA HIS A 253 -3.20 -10.38 -19.79
C HIS A 253 -4.03 -9.40 -18.94
N TYR A 254 -4.44 -9.81 -17.74
CA TYR A 254 -5.19 -8.94 -16.82
C TYR A 254 -4.41 -7.65 -16.51
N ASN A 255 -3.11 -7.76 -16.17
CA ASN A 255 -2.29 -6.58 -15.90
C ASN A 255 -2.01 -5.77 -17.17
N ARG A 256 -1.85 -6.41 -18.33
CA ARG A 256 -1.65 -5.70 -19.59
C ARG A 256 -2.86 -4.83 -19.93
N GLU A 257 -4.06 -5.35 -19.75
CA GLU A 257 -5.30 -4.60 -20.00
C GLU A 257 -5.48 -3.44 -19.02
N ARG A 258 -5.15 -3.64 -17.74
CA ARG A 258 -5.16 -2.57 -16.74
C ARG A 258 -4.17 -1.45 -17.08
N ILE A 259 -2.96 -1.81 -17.53
CA ILE A 259 -1.95 -0.84 -17.97
C ILE A 259 -2.47 -0.09 -19.20
N ARG A 260 -3.05 -0.79 -20.18
CA ARG A 260 -3.61 -0.20 -21.41
C ARG A 260 -4.71 0.82 -21.10
N ARG A 261 -5.61 0.52 -20.16
CA ARG A 261 -6.70 1.42 -19.74
C ARG A 261 -6.24 2.60 -18.87
N GLY A 262 -4.96 2.71 -18.54
CA GLY A 262 -4.46 3.75 -17.64
C GLY A 262 -4.92 3.59 -16.18
N ALA A 263 -5.30 2.38 -15.76
CA ALA A 263 -5.68 2.13 -14.37
C ALA A 263 -4.49 2.32 -13.43
N THR A 264 -4.76 2.50 -12.13
CA THR A 264 -3.69 2.57 -11.12
C THR A 264 -2.93 1.25 -11.04
N VAL A 265 -1.65 1.28 -11.45
CA VAL A 265 -0.76 0.12 -11.48
C VAL A 265 0.61 0.51 -10.92
N ASP A 266 1.23 -0.38 -10.13
CA ASP A 266 2.54 -0.12 -9.54
C ASP A 266 3.64 -0.23 -10.61
N LYS A 267 4.70 0.58 -10.49
CA LYS A 267 5.87 0.53 -11.36
C LYS A 267 6.48 -0.87 -11.48
N THR A 268 6.49 -1.64 -10.39
CA THR A 268 7.00 -3.02 -10.37
C THR A 268 6.12 -3.96 -11.19
N VAL A 269 4.81 -3.76 -11.19
CA VAL A 269 3.86 -4.54 -11.99
C VAL A 269 4.07 -4.26 -13.48
N CYS A 270 4.29 -3.00 -13.88
CA CYS A 270 4.60 -2.67 -15.28
C CYS A 270 5.88 -3.36 -15.78
N ARG A 271 6.96 -3.30 -15.00
CA ARG A 271 8.22 -3.99 -15.34
C ARG A 271 8.06 -5.50 -15.41
N LYS A 272 7.36 -6.10 -14.44
CA LYS A 272 7.04 -7.54 -14.44
C LYS A 272 6.23 -7.90 -15.69
N ASN A 273 5.18 -7.14 -15.99
CA ASN A 273 4.28 -7.40 -17.12
C ASN A 273 5.03 -7.36 -18.46
N LEU A 274 5.89 -6.37 -18.67
CA LEU A 274 6.76 -6.31 -19.86
C LEU A 274 7.60 -7.59 -19.99
N GLY A 275 8.31 -7.98 -18.93
CA GLY A 275 9.09 -9.22 -18.92
C GLY A 275 8.25 -10.49 -19.13
N ARG A 276 6.97 -10.49 -18.74
CA ARG A 276 6.05 -11.60 -19.04
C ARG A 276 5.69 -11.63 -20.53
N LEU A 277 5.26 -10.51 -21.09
CA LEU A 277 4.85 -10.41 -22.49
C LEU A 277 6.00 -10.67 -23.46
N THR A 278 7.22 -10.20 -23.17
CA THR A 278 8.39 -10.50 -23.99
C THR A 278 8.65 -12.00 -24.05
N ARG A 279 8.49 -12.73 -22.94
CA ARG A 279 8.64 -14.20 -22.93
C ARG A 279 7.54 -14.88 -23.72
N LEU A 280 6.28 -14.44 -23.60
CA LEU A 280 5.17 -14.99 -24.38
C LEU A 280 5.39 -14.78 -25.88
N TYR A 281 5.80 -13.58 -26.27
CA TYR A 281 6.11 -13.23 -27.65
C TYR A 281 7.24 -14.11 -28.22
N LEU A 282 8.35 -14.25 -27.51
CA LEU A 282 9.46 -15.09 -27.98
C LEU A 282 9.08 -16.57 -28.08
N LYS A 283 8.22 -17.07 -27.18
CA LYS A 283 7.68 -18.43 -27.28
C LYS A 283 6.83 -18.61 -28.54
N SER A 284 5.92 -17.67 -28.82
CA SER A 284 5.11 -17.73 -30.05
C SER A 284 5.94 -17.54 -31.31
N GLU A 285 7.00 -16.73 -31.27
CA GLU A 285 7.87 -16.50 -32.41
C GLU A 285 8.74 -17.72 -32.74
N GLN A 286 9.25 -18.42 -31.72
CA GLN A 286 9.96 -19.68 -31.93
C GLN A 286 9.04 -20.76 -32.53
N GLU A 287 7.79 -20.83 -32.06
CA GLU A 287 6.78 -21.73 -32.62
C GLU A 287 6.47 -21.38 -34.09
N ARG A 288 6.31 -20.09 -34.40
CA ARG A 288 6.07 -19.61 -35.78
C ARG A 288 7.20 -19.99 -36.72
N GLN A 289 8.46 -19.87 -36.28
CA GLN A 289 9.63 -20.24 -37.06
C GLN A 289 9.74 -21.76 -37.24
N HIS A 290 9.46 -22.54 -36.19
CA HIS A 290 9.41 -23.99 -36.29
C HIS A 290 8.35 -24.46 -37.30
N ASN A 291 7.15 -23.89 -37.23
CA ASN A 291 6.06 -24.22 -38.14
C ASN A 291 6.38 -23.84 -39.59
N TYR A 292 7.04 -22.72 -39.84
CA TYR A 292 7.49 -22.38 -41.19
C TYR A 292 8.45 -23.43 -41.78
N LEU A 293 9.39 -23.95 -40.99
CA LEU A 293 10.30 -25.00 -41.46
C LEU A 293 9.60 -26.36 -41.63
N LYS A 294 8.57 -26.62 -40.83
CA LYS A 294 7.80 -27.86 -40.84
C LYS A 294 6.79 -27.91 -41.99
N ASP A 295 6.05 -26.82 -42.18
CA ASP A 295 4.95 -26.71 -43.14
C ASP A 295 5.47 -26.28 -44.53
N GLY A 296 6.68 -25.69 -44.57
CA GLY A 296 7.29 -25.17 -45.77
C GLY A 296 6.97 -23.68 -46.01
N PRO A 297 7.49 -23.09 -47.11
CA PRO A 297 7.23 -21.70 -47.44
C PRO A 297 5.75 -21.45 -47.70
N TYR A 298 5.19 -20.42 -47.05
CA TYR A 298 3.79 -20.01 -47.24
C TYR A 298 3.53 -19.37 -48.61
N VAL A 299 4.59 -18.86 -49.27
CA VAL A 299 4.50 -18.35 -50.64
C VAL A 299 4.69 -19.52 -51.58
N THR A 300 3.70 -19.75 -52.43
CA THR A 300 3.79 -20.83 -53.42
C THR A 300 4.80 -20.46 -54.51
N PRO A 301 5.43 -21.45 -55.17
CA PRO A 301 6.37 -21.16 -56.26
C PRO A 301 5.76 -20.30 -57.38
N GLU A 302 4.48 -20.50 -57.70
CA GLU A 302 3.76 -19.74 -58.73
C GLU A 302 3.62 -18.27 -58.34
N GLU A 303 3.19 -17.98 -57.11
CA GLU A 303 3.11 -16.61 -56.59
C GLU A 303 4.49 -15.96 -56.52
N ALA A 304 5.52 -16.71 -56.11
CA ALA A 304 6.89 -16.20 -56.05
C ALA A 304 7.40 -15.79 -57.44
N VAL A 305 7.15 -16.60 -58.47
CA VAL A 305 7.50 -16.27 -59.86
C VAL A 305 6.72 -15.05 -60.33
N ALA A 306 5.41 -14.98 -60.06
CA ALA A 306 4.60 -13.82 -60.44
C ALA A 306 5.09 -12.52 -59.80
N ILE A 307 5.42 -12.55 -58.49
CA ILE A 307 6.00 -11.41 -57.77
C ILE A 307 7.34 -11.01 -58.38
N TYR A 308 8.22 -11.98 -58.66
CA TYR A 308 9.52 -11.75 -59.24
C TYR A 308 9.41 -11.12 -60.63
N THR A 309 8.65 -11.73 -61.54
CA THR A 309 8.46 -11.27 -62.93
C THR A 309 7.84 -9.87 -62.98
N THR A 310 6.82 -9.61 -62.15
CA THR A 310 6.21 -8.27 -62.06
C THR A 310 7.23 -7.22 -61.61
N THR A 311 8.08 -7.57 -60.63
CA THR A 311 9.13 -6.68 -60.13
C THR A 311 10.18 -6.41 -61.21
N VAL A 312 10.61 -7.42 -61.96
CA VAL A 312 11.56 -7.28 -63.08
C VAL A 312 11.01 -6.33 -64.13
N HIS A 313 9.79 -6.57 -64.62
CA HIS A 313 9.17 -5.69 -65.63
C HIS A 313 8.98 -4.26 -65.14
N TRP A 314 8.63 -4.08 -63.86
CA TRP A 314 8.53 -2.74 -63.28
C TRP A 314 9.89 -2.02 -63.30
N LEU A 315 10.96 -2.69 -62.86
CA LEU A 315 12.30 -2.11 -62.86
C LEU A 315 12.78 -1.80 -64.29
N GLU A 316 12.58 -2.71 -65.24
CA GLU A 316 12.91 -2.49 -66.66
C GLU A 316 12.17 -1.29 -67.26
N SER A 317 10.90 -1.10 -66.90
CA SER A 317 10.09 0.04 -67.39
C SER A 317 10.58 1.40 -66.88
N ARG A 318 11.36 1.42 -65.80
CA ARG A 318 11.85 2.64 -65.14
C ARG A 318 13.26 3.05 -65.55
N LYS A 319 13.94 2.26 -66.39
CA LYS A 319 15.35 2.41 -66.80
C LYS A 319 16.28 2.57 -65.60
#